data_AF-A0A942DF74-F1
#
_entry.id   AF-A0A942DF74-F1
#
_cell.length_a   1.000
_cell.length_b   1.000
_cell.length_c   1.000
_cell.angle_alpha   90.00
_cell.angle_beta   90.00
_cell.angle_gamma   90.00
#
_symmetry.space_group_name_H-M   'P 1'
#
loop_
_entity.id
_entity.type
_entity.pdbx_description
1 polymer ?
#
loop_
_entity_poly.entity_id
_entity_poly.type
_entity_poly.pdbx_seq_one_letter_code
_entity_poly.pdbx_strand_id
1 'polypeptide(L)'
;MPTNPTEDDEISFLPTSSDVATEDDANAGGIDMSPVERNFHFKRATDLLPPPIGNNFKIVQTGDKQSKQLVQEWISSELTGCVIASNNAHKTRSALLLYQGKAVGCIYTTKTMPLTQPTEEAIKLVVRDLEFPNSTVKIYPLHENTVLPMSALFLGYPIFRTDDLDAAEYVDYICGWLKNREQTACLAISLPQSFATCLCLIHQGVFTGALYVEDQELIRDQKFVMELLRNEPDANVEASILPPELTSSEQYGFDMLED
;
A
#
# COMPACT_ATOMS: atom_id res chain seq x y z
N MET A 1 -19.77 -8.46 -24.21
CA MET A 1 -19.09 -7.26 -24.71
C MET A 1 -18.46 -6.60 -23.50
N PRO A 2 -17.13 -6.42 -23.45
CA PRO A 2 -16.51 -5.65 -22.39
C PRO A 2 -16.95 -4.19 -22.56
N THR A 3 -17.47 -3.60 -21.50
CA THR A 3 -17.85 -2.18 -21.44
C THR A 3 -16.58 -1.34 -21.45
N ASN A 4 -16.52 -0.30 -22.30
CA ASN A 4 -15.42 0.65 -22.28
C ASN A 4 -15.30 1.30 -20.88
N PRO A 5 -14.07 1.54 -20.40
CA PRO A 5 -13.85 2.25 -19.15
C PRO A 5 -14.36 3.69 -19.23
N THR A 6 -14.81 4.22 -18.09
CA THR A 6 -15.13 5.64 -17.90
C THR A 6 -13.91 6.39 -17.35
N GLU A 7 -13.88 7.73 -17.42
CA GLU A 7 -12.80 8.56 -16.82
C GLU A 7 -12.54 8.24 -15.34
N ASP A 8 -13.52 7.66 -14.63
CA ASP A 8 -13.39 7.17 -13.25
C ASP A 8 -12.54 5.89 -13.09
N ASP A 9 -12.09 5.26 -14.18
CA ASP A 9 -11.24 4.05 -14.18
C ASP A 9 -9.74 4.37 -14.34
N GLU A 10 -9.33 5.65 -14.41
CA GLU A 10 -7.90 6.03 -14.44
C GLU A 10 -7.25 5.84 -13.07
N ILE A 11 -6.28 4.91 -13.01
CA ILE A 11 -5.43 4.69 -11.85
C ILE A 11 -4.31 5.72 -11.89
N SER A 12 -4.40 6.73 -11.05
CA SER A 12 -3.34 7.71 -10.81
C SER A 12 -2.83 7.52 -9.38
N PHE A 13 -1.52 7.37 -9.22
CA PHE A 13 -0.86 7.46 -7.91
C PHE A 13 -0.15 8.81 -7.72
N LEU A 14 -0.46 9.78 -8.59
CA LEU A 14 0.18 11.08 -8.60
C LEU A 14 -0.14 11.84 -7.31
N PRO A 15 0.88 12.46 -6.70
CA PRO A 15 0.68 13.31 -5.54
C PRO A 15 -0.12 14.58 -5.88
N THR A 16 -0.86 15.09 -4.91
CA THR A 16 -1.68 16.31 -5.06
C THR A 16 -0.89 17.61 -4.92
N SER A 17 0.37 17.55 -4.43
CA SER A 17 1.26 18.71 -4.23
C SER A 17 2.51 18.67 -5.14
N SER A 18 3.11 19.85 -5.34
CA SER A 18 4.31 20.07 -6.17
C SER A 18 5.63 19.68 -5.51
N ASP A 19 5.60 19.19 -4.28
CA ASP A 19 6.79 18.85 -3.50
C ASP A 19 7.16 17.39 -3.78
N VAL A 20 7.74 17.16 -4.96
CA VAL A 20 8.15 15.80 -5.34
C VAL A 20 9.60 15.70 -5.72
N ALA A 21 10.26 14.73 -5.10
CA ALA A 21 11.65 14.40 -5.36
C ALA A 21 11.79 13.79 -6.76
N THR A 22 12.69 14.37 -7.54
CA THR A 22 13.18 13.75 -8.77
C THR A 22 14.25 12.70 -8.46
N GLU A 23 14.58 11.86 -9.44
CA GLU A 23 15.72 10.93 -9.32
C GLU A 23 17.04 11.66 -8.99
N ASP A 24 17.21 12.87 -9.51
CA ASP A 24 18.38 13.71 -9.23
C ASP A 24 18.40 14.21 -7.78
N ASP A 25 17.24 14.52 -7.19
CA ASP A 25 17.13 14.91 -5.78
C ASP A 25 17.41 13.71 -4.85
N ALA A 26 16.91 12.53 -5.22
CA ALA A 26 17.23 11.28 -4.55
C ALA A 26 18.73 10.93 -4.62
N ASN A 27 19.39 11.25 -5.75
CA ASN A 27 20.83 11.09 -5.91
C ASN A 27 21.65 12.15 -5.15
N ALA A 28 21.11 13.36 -4.95
CA ALA A 28 21.78 14.46 -4.25
C ALA A 28 21.61 14.43 -2.71
N GLY A 29 20.82 13.49 -2.17
CA GLY A 29 20.59 13.35 -0.72
C GLY A 29 19.70 14.44 -0.12
N GLY A 30 18.99 15.21 -0.94
CA GLY A 30 18.09 16.28 -0.54
C GLY A 30 16.64 15.91 -0.81
N ILE A 31 16.13 14.88 -0.14
CA ILE A 31 14.70 14.52 -0.21
C ILE A 31 13.98 15.29 0.90
N ASP A 32 13.04 16.17 0.52
CA ASP A 32 12.11 16.75 1.50
C ASP A 32 11.25 15.61 2.08
N MET A 33 11.28 15.49 3.41
CA MET A 33 10.72 14.35 4.12
C MET A 33 9.22 14.48 4.44
N SER A 34 8.53 15.48 3.88
CA SER A 34 7.13 15.74 4.16
C SER A 34 6.19 14.63 3.62
N PRO A 35 5.14 14.23 4.37
CA PRO A 35 4.17 13.24 3.90
C PRO A 35 3.45 13.76 2.65
N VAL A 36 3.44 12.96 1.59
CA VAL A 36 2.81 13.34 0.33
C VAL A 36 1.39 12.78 0.27
N GLU A 37 0.40 13.66 0.09
CA GLU A 37 -0.99 13.26 -0.11
C GLU A 37 -1.17 12.53 -1.45
N ARG A 38 -1.71 11.32 -1.41
CA ARG A 38 -2.01 10.51 -2.60
C ARG A 38 -3.49 10.17 -2.69
N ASN A 39 -4.01 10.23 -3.91
CA ASN A 39 -5.35 9.75 -4.23
C ASN A 39 -5.28 8.39 -4.90
N PHE A 40 -6.01 7.40 -4.40
CA PHE A 40 -6.07 6.06 -4.99
C PHE A 40 -7.46 5.83 -5.58
N HIS A 41 -7.57 5.70 -6.90
CA HIS A 41 -8.84 5.37 -7.56
C HIS A 41 -8.88 3.88 -7.93
N PHE A 42 -9.55 3.07 -7.09
CA PHE A 42 -9.70 1.62 -7.30
C PHE A 42 -11.14 1.17 -7.10
N LYS A 43 -11.59 0.23 -7.94
CA LYS A 43 -12.90 -0.45 -7.78
C LYS A 43 -13.08 -1.09 -6.40
N ARG A 44 -11.98 -1.54 -5.77
CA ARG A 44 -11.92 -2.01 -4.39
C ARG A 44 -10.57 -1.61 -3.77
N ALA A 45 -10.43 -0.38 -3.27
CA ALA A 45 -9.16 0.11 -2.75
C ALA A 45 -8.52 -0.79 -1.67
N THR A 46 -9.32 -1.53 -0.89
CA THR A 46 -8.80 -2.50 0.09
C THR A 46 -7.98 -3.65 -0.51
N ASP A 47 -8.14 -3.92 -1.81
CA ASP A 47 -7.42 -4.94 -2.57
C ASP A 47 -5.95 -4.56 -2.84
N LEU A 48 -5.56 -3.31 -2.58
CA LEU A 48 -4.15 -2.90 -2.61
C LEU A 48 -3.30 -3.59 -1.55
N LEU A 49 -3.91 -4.15 -0.49
CA LEU A 49 -3.18 -4.88 0.53
C LEU A 49 -3.12 -6.38 0.19
N PRO A 50 -2.00 -7.07 0.48
CA PRO A 50 -1.85 -8.48 0.15
C PRO A 50 -2.86 -9.32 0.93
N PRO A 51 -3.40 -10.40 0.35
CA PRO A 51 -4.27 -11.33 1.08
C PRO A 51 -3.50 -12.08 2.18
N PRO A 52 -4.20 -12.79 3.09
CA PRO A 52 -3.55 -13.70 4.02
C PRO A 52 -2.78 -14.82 3.29
N ILE A 53 -1.62 -15.17 3.83
CA ILE A 53 -0.85 -16.30 3.35
C ILE A 53 -1.45 -17.58 3.94
N GLY A 54 -2.11 -18.38 3.09
CA GLY A 54 -2.81 -19.60 3.50
C GLY A 54 -3.97 -19.32 4.46
N ASN A 55 -4.15 -20.18 5.46
CA ASN A 55 -5.26 -20.10 6.42
C ASN A 55 -4.91 -19.38 7.73
N ASN A 56 -3.80 -18.63 7.76
CA ASN A 56 -3.35 -17.94 8.96
C ASN A 56 -4.05 -16.58 9.11
N PHE A 57 -5.32 -16.60 9.52
CA PHE A 57 -6.08 -15.39 9.80
C PHE A 57 -7.12 -15.62 10.91
N LYS A 58 -7.50 -14.54 11.57
CA LYS A 58 -8.55 -14.50 12.60
C LYS A 58 -9.69 -13.60 12.12
N ILE A 59 -10.93 -14.05 12.29
CA ILE A 59 -12.11 -13.20 12.08
C ILE A 59 -12.73 -12.91 13.45
N VAL A 60 -13.03 -11.65 13.70
CA VAL A 60 -13.66 -11.14 14.92
C VAL A 60 -14.88 -10.32 14.53
N GLN A 61 -15.97 -10.49 15.28
CA GLN A 61 -17.13 -9.59 15.20
C GLN A 61 -17.02 -8.57 16.33
N THR A 62 -17.18 -7.29 16.01
CA THR A 62 -17.10 -6.19 17.00
C THR A 62 -18.23 -6.22 18.03
N GLY A 63 -19.32 -6.94 17.78
CA GLY A 63 -20.37 -7.17 18.78
C GLY A 63 -19.89 -7.98 20.00
N ASP A 64 -18.82 -8.77 19.85
CA ASP A 64 -18.33 -9.67 20.89
C ASP A 64 -17.18 -9.07 21.73
N LYS A 65 -16.56 -7.97 21.28
CA LYS A 65 -15.42 -7.32 21.92
C LYS A 65 -15.51 -5.80 21.79
N GLN A 66 -15.16 -5.07 22.85
CA GLN A 66 -15.03 -3.62 22.78
C GLN A 66 -13.93 -3.23 21.77
N SER A 67 -14.23 -2.33 20.85
CA SER A 67 -13.32 -1.83 19.79
C SER A 67 -11.93 -1.46 20.34
N LYS A 68 -11.88 -0.69 21.44
CA LYS A 68 -10.62 -0.30 22.11
C LYS A 68 -9.78 -1.49 22.56
N GLN A 69 -10.40 -2.53 23.10
CA GLN A 69 -9.67 -3.73 23.52
C GLN A 69 -9.08 -4.45 22.31
N LEU A 70 -9.80 -4.49 21.19
CA LEU A 70 -9.31 -5.10 19.96
C LEU A 70 -8.09 -4.34 19.40
N VAL A 71 -8.14 -3.01 19.37
CA VAL A 71 -6.99 -2.19 18.96
C VAL A 71 -5.82 -2.35 19.92
N GLN A 72 -6.07 -2.37 21.23
CA GLN A 72 -5.03 -2.59 22.24
C GLN A 72 -4.36 -3.97 22.09
N GLU A 73 -5.11 -5.00 21.70
CA GLU A 73 -4.55 -6.33 21.38
C GLU A 73 -3.57 -6.25 20.21
N TRP A 74 -3.86 -5.47 19.16
CA TRP A 74 -2.95 -5.32 18.02
C TRP A 74 -1.66 -4.58 18.40
N ILE A 75 -1.78 -3.53 19.20
CA ILE A 75 -0.63 -2.74 19.68
C ILE A 75 0.25 -3.59 20.61
N SER A 76 -0.35 -4.19 21.65
CA SER A 76 0.40 -4.95 22.66
C SER A 76 1.01 -6.26 22.15
N SER A 77 0.51 -6.80 21.04
CA SER A 77 1.10 -7.97 20.37
C SER A 77 2.15 -7.60 19.32
N GLU A 78 2.44 -6.30 19.16
CA GLU A 78 3.36 -5.78 18.13
C GLU A 78 3.01 -6.33 16.74
N LEU A 79 1.71 -6.34 16.41
CA LEU A 79 1.22 -6.97 15.20
C LEU A 79 1.90 -6.37 13.95
N THR A 80 2.56 -7.24 13.19
CA THR A 80 3.05 -6.95 11.84
C THR A 80 2.20 -7.73 10.85
N GLY A 81 1.41 -7.03 10.04
CA GLY A 81 0.41 -7.66 9.20
C GLY A 81 -0.67 -6.72 8.70
N CYS A 82 -1.85 -7.26 8.48
CA CYS A 82 -2.98 -6.50 7.96
C CYS A 82 -4.25 -6.76 8.77
N VAL A 83 -5.05 -5.71 8.91
CA VAL A 83 -6.39 -5.75 9.47
C VAL A 83 -7.38 -5.20 8.44
N ILE A 84 -8.30 -6.03 8.00
CA ILE A 84 -9.40 -5.63 7.11
C ILE A 84 -10.68 -5.54 7.93
N ALA A 85 -11.33 -4.40 7.96
CA ALA A 85 -12.61 -4.23 8.62
C ALA A 85 -13.71 -3.89 7.60
N SER A 86 -14.91 -4.38 7.84
CA SER A 86 -16.07 -4.05 7.00
C SER A 86 -17.36 -4.04 7.79
N ASN A 87 -18.25 -3.13 7.42
CA ASN A 87 -19.61 -3.09 7.95
C ASN A 87 -20.63 -2.96 6.81
N ASN A 88 -21.45 -3.99 6.65
CA ASN A 88 -22.45 -4.04 5.58
C ASN A 88 -23.64 -3.09 5.79
N ALA A 89 -23.98 -2.75 7.04
CA ALA A 89 -25.06 -1.83 7.35
C ALA A 89 -24.63 -0.38 7.05
N HIS A 90 -23.41 -0.03 7.43
CA HIS A 90 -22.84 1.31 7.22
C HIS A 90 -22.14 1.48 5.87
N LYS A 91 -21.99 0.40 5.08
CA LYS A 91 -21.32 0.38 3.77
C LYS A 91 -19.87 0.86 3.83
N THR A 92 -19.18 0.54 4.91
CA THR A 92 -17.79 0.90 5.13
C THR A 92 -16.89 -0.31 4.94
N ARG A 93 -15.73 -0.07 4.33
CA ARG A 93 -14.66 -1.06 4.17
C ARG A 93 -13.33 -0.36 4.39
N SER A 94 -12.47 -0.98 5.16
CA SER A 94 -11.17 -0.45 5.45
C SER A 94 -10.11 -1.53 5.58
N ALA A 95 -8.88 -1.10 5.43
CA ALA A 95 -7.70 -1.92 5.46
C ALA A 95 -6.59 -1.15 6.18
N LEU A 96 -6.05 -1.72 7.25
CA LEU A 96 -4.88 -1.23 7.96
C LEU A 96 -3.69 -2.13 7.67
N LEU A 97 -2.56 -1.53 7.36
CA LEU A 97 -1.27 -2.17 7.31
C LEU A 97 -0.53 -1.83 8.61
N LEU A 98 -0.15 -2.84 9.37
CA LEU A 98 0.47 -2.69 10.67
C LEU A 98 1.92 -3.20 10.65
N TYR A 99 2.81 -2.45 11.29
CA TYR A 99 4.18 -2.84 11.54
C TYR A 99 4.48 -2.64 13.03
N GLN A 100 4.83 -3.72 13.73
CA GLN A 100 5.13 -3.70 15.17
C GLN A 100 4.05 -2.99 16.01
N GLY A 101 2.77 -3.17 15.65
CA GLY A 101 1.65 -2.57 16.37
C GLY A 101 1.34 -1.11 16.01
N LYS A 102 2.11 -0.47 15.14
CA LYS A 102 1.85 0.88 14.58
C LYS A 102 1.18 0.78 13.22
N ALA A 103 0.34 1.76 12.88
CA ALA A 103 -0.29 1.83 11.57
C ALA A 103 0.64 2.51 10.56
N VAL A 104 1.06 1.78 9.53
CA VAL A 104 1.99 2.26 8.49
C VAL A 104 1.33 2.40 7.10
N GLY A 105 0.03 2.16 7.05
CA GLY A 105 -0.80 2.37 5.87
C GLY A 105 -2.26 2.15 6.21
N CYS A 106 -3.15 2.97 5.64
CA CYS A 106 -4.57 2.84 5.89
C CYS A 106 -5.37 3.23 4.65
N ILE A 107 -6.33 2.38 4.31
CA ILE A 107 -7.33 2.64 3.28
C ILE A 107 -8.68 2.60 3.95
N TYR A 108 -9.45 3.67 3.77
CA TYR A 108 -10.82 3.75 4.23
C TYR A 108 -11.72 4.12 3.07
N THR A 109 -12.81 3.38 2.89
CA THR A 109 -13.78 3.60 1.82
C THR A 109 -15.20 3.52 2.36
N THR A 110 -16.04 4.44 1.90
CA THR A 110 -17.48 4.44 2.16
C THR A 110 -18.21 5.14 1.02
N LYS A 111 -19.48 4.80 0.80
CA LYS A 111 -20.29 5.42 -0.26
C LYS A 111 -20.42 6.94 -0.11
N THR A 112 -20.26 7.48 1.09
CA THR A 112 -20.39 8.91 1.38
C THR A 112 -19.10 9.70 1.20
N MET A 113 -17.95 9.01 1.06
CA MET A 113 -16.62 9.60 0.90
C MET A 113 -15.91 8.83 -0.22
N PRO A 114 -16.12 9.24 -1.49
CA PRO A 114 -15.55 8.53 -2.63
C PRO A 114 -14.03 8.76 -2.76
N LEU A 115 -13.53 9.87 -2.22
CA LEU A 115 -12.10 10.19 -2.23
C LEU A 115 -11.38 9.50 -1.09
N THR A 116 -10.18 8.98 -1.38
CA THR A 116 -9.29 8.45 -0.35
C THR A 116 -8.86 9.54 0.62
N GLN A 117 -8.80 9.19 1.90
CA GLN A 117 -8.35 10.08 2.96
C GLN A 117 -6.86 9.83 3.22
N PRO A 118 -6.10 10.85 3.67
CA PRO A 118 -4.75 10.66 4.20
C PRO A 118 -4.71 9.56 5.27
N THR A 119 -3.57 8.85 5.36
CA THR A 119 -3.41 7.68 6.26
C THR A 119 -3.86 7.96 7.69
N GLU A 120 -3.44 9.08 8.28
CA GLU A 120 -3.78 9.44 9.67
C GLU A 120 -5.31 9.64 9.86
N GLU A 121 -5.95 10.36 8.94
CA GLU A 121 -7.40 10.59 8.99
C GLU A 121 -8.18 9.29 8.76
N ALA A 122 -7.72 8.46 7.83
CA ALA A 122 -8.29 7.15 7.56
C ALA A 122 -8.25 6.27 8.82
N ILE A 123 -7.15 6.27 9.58
CA ILE A 123 -7.04 5.51 10.84
C ILE A 123 -8.12 5.93 11.83
N LYS A 124 -8.32 7.23 12.03
CA LYS A 124 -9.37 7.76 12.93
C LYS A 124 -10.75 7.28 12.52
N LEU A 125 -11.04 7.25 11.21
CA LEU A 125 -12.29 6.71 10.67
C LEU A 125 -12.43 5.21 10.91
N VAL A 126 -11.37 4.43 10.70
CA VAL A 126 -11.39 2.98 10.97
C VAL A 126 -11.67 2.70 12.45
N VAL A 127 -10.95 3.35 13.36
CA VAL A 127 -11.10 3.13 14.80
C VAL A 127 -12.51 3.45 15.26
N ARG A 128 -13.10 4.55 14.77
CA ARG A 128 -14.50 4.90 15.02
C ARG A 128 -15.45 3.83 14.49
N ASP A 129 -15.24 3.35 13.28
CA ASP A 129 -16.12 2.38 12.62
C ASP A 129 -16.07 0.97 13.24
N LEU A 130 -14.99 0.65 13.97
CA LEU A 130 -14.92 -0.56 14.80
C LEU A 130 -15.92 -0.54 15.96
N GLU A 131 -16.46 0.63 16.34
CA GLU A 131 -17.52 0.74 17.34
C GLU A 131 -18.90 0.34 16.79
N PHE A 132 -19.06 0.27 15.46
CA PHE A 132 -20.33 -0.15 14.90
C PHE A 132 -20.61 -1.63 15.23
N PRO A 133 -21.87 -1.96 15.58
CA PRO A 133 -22.25 -3.35 15.82
C PRO A 133 -22.16 -4.15 14.51
N ASN A 134 -21.80 -5.43 14.64
CA ASN A 134 -21.69 -6.38 13.52
C ASN A 134 -20.64 -5.98 12.46
N SER A 135 -19.63 -5.19 12.82
CA SER A 135 -18.46 -5.02 11.98
C SER A 135 -17.65 -6.33 11.99
N THR A 136 -17.28 -6.79 10.80
CA THR A 136 -16.43 -7.97 10.64
C THR A 136 -14.99 -7.51 10.47
N VAL A 137 -14.11 -8.00 11.32
CA VAL A 137 -12.68 -7.67 11.33
C VAL A 137 -11.86 -8.92 11.05
N LYS A 138 -11.10 -8.91 9.96
CA LYS A 138 -10.19 -9.99 9.57
C LYS A 138 -8.75 -9.53 9.82
N ILE A 139 -8.02 -10.28 10.62
CA ILE A 139 -6.67 -9.96 11.06
C ILE A 139 -5.75 -11.08 10.61
N TYR A 140 -4.59 -10.75 10.02
CA TYR A 140 -3.61 -11.75 9.63
C TYR A 140 -2.20 -11.18 9.65
N PRO A 141 -1.21 -11.97 10.12
CA PRO A 141 0.17 -11.56 10.06
C PRO A 141 0.68 -11.61 8.62
N LEU A 142 1.61 -10.72 8.31
CA LEU A 142 2.41 -10.74 7.08
C LEU A 142 3.88 -10.65 7.47
N HIS A 143 4.77 -11.06 6.57
CA HIS A 143 6.19 -10.89 6.79
C HIS A 143 6.58 -9.41 6.67
N GLU A 144 7.55 -8.97 7.47
CA GLU A 144 8.12 -7.62 7.42
C GLU A 144 8.58 -7.24 6.01
N ASN A 145 9.21 -8.19 5.31
CA ASN A 145 9.67 -8.04 3.92
C ASN A 145 8.53 -7.90 2.88
N THR A 146 7.27 -7.93 3.34
CA THR A 146 6.05 -7.61 2.58
C THR A 146 5.44 -6.30 3.10
N VAL A 147 5.38 -6.14 4.42
CA VAL A 147 4.78 -4.95 5.08
C VAL A 147 5.57 -3.69 4.81
N LEU A 148 6.89 -3.68 5.00
CA LEU A 148 7.72 -2.48 4.81
C LEU A 148 7.77 -1.99 3.36
N PRO A 149 7.94 -2.86 2.35
CA PRO A 149 7.78 -2.41 0.97
C PRO A 149 6.38 -1.84 0.73
N MET A 150 5.31 -2.51 1.18
CA MET A 150 3.95 -2.05 0.95
C MET A 150 3.65 -0.70 1.64
N SER A 151 4.20 -0.45 2.83
CA SER A 151 4.03 0.83 3.53
C SER A 151 4.67 2.00 2.78
N ALA A 152 5.64 1.75 1.89
CA ALA A 152 6.18 2.77 0.99
C ALA A 152 5.11 3.39 0.09
N LEU A 153 4.03 2.67 -0.23
CA LEU A 153 2.90 3.22 -0.99
C LEU A 153 2.17 4.36 -0.24
N PHE A 154 2.20 4.31 1.09
CA PHE A 154 1.46 5.22 1.96
C PHE A 154 2.34 6.31 2.55
N LEU A 155 3.55 5.94 2.98
CA LEU A 155 4.48 6.79 3.74
C LEU A 155 5.81 7.00 3.02
N GLY A 156 6.01 6.37 1.86
CA GLY A 156 7.23 6.48 1.08
C GLY A 156 7.20 7.66 0.11
N TYR A 157 8.38 8.08 -0.29
CA TYR A 157 8.59 9.17 -1.24
C TYR A 157 8.33 8.67 -2.66
N PRO A 158 7.36 9.27 -3.37
CA PRO A 158 7.21 8.99 -4.79
C PRO A 158 8.42 9.54 -5.54
N ILE A 159 8.94 8.75 -6.47
CA ILE A 159 9.95 9.21 -7.43
C ILE A 159 9.23 9.56 -8.72
N PHE A 160 9.43 10.78 -9.20
CA PHE A 160 9.00 11.15 -10.55
C PHE A 160 10.00 10.65 -11.59
N ARG A 161 9.46 9.90 -12.53
CA ARG A 161 10.18 9.41 -13.69
C ARG A 161 10.47 10.56 -14.66
N THR A 162 11.72 10.69 -15.08
CA THR A 162 12.17 11.74 -16.04
C THR A 162 12.90 11.17 -17.26
N ASP A 163 13.10 9.86 -17.34
CA ASP A 163 13.76 9.17 -18.43
C ASP A 163 12.83 8.84 -19.62
N ASP A 164 13.44 8.36 -20.70
CA ASP A 164 12.79 7.92 -21.94
C ASP A 164 12.79 6.39 -22.13
N LEU A 165 13.07 5.61 -21.08
CA LEU A 165 13.11 4.14 -21.15
C LEU A 165 11.72 3.57 -21.46
N ASP A 166 11.64 2.29 -21.82
CA ASP A 166 10.37 1.58 -21.69
C ASP A 166 10.14 1.12 -20.22
N ALA A 167 8.94 0.64 -19.91
CA ALA A 167 8.59 0.22 -18.55
C ALA A 167 9.45 -0.95 -18.03
N ALA A 168 9.82 -1.88 -18.90
CA ALA A 168 10.64 -3.03 -18.53
C ALA A 168 12.10 -2.63 -18.27
N GLU A 169 12.66 -1.78 -19.13
CA GLU A 169 13.97 -1.17 -18.96
C GLU A 169 14.02 -0.32 -17.70
N TYR A 170 12.97 0.46 -17.42
CA TYR A 170 12.88 1.25 -16.19
C TYR A 170 12.85 0.36 -14.94
N VAL A 171 12.06 -0.72 -14.94
CA VAL A 171 12.02 -1.66 -13.81
C VAL A 171 13.38 -2.31 -13.56
N ASP A 172 14.11 -2.71 -14.61
CA ASP A 172 15.45 -3.27 -14.46
C ASP A 172 16.43 -2.23 -13.87
N TYR A 173 16.39 -1.00 -14.40
CA TYR A 173 17.19 0.12 -13.90
C TYR A 173 16.91 0.43 -12.43
N ILE A 174 15.65 0.69 -12.05
CA ILE A 174 15.30 1.08 -10.69
C ILE A 174 15.55 -0.06 -9.70
N CYS A 175 15.32 -1.32 -10.09
CA CYS A 175 15.69 -2.48 -9.26
C CYS A 175 17.21 -2.54 -9.04
N GLY A 176 18.01 -2.28 -10.07
CA GLY A 176 19.47 -2.17 -9.95
C GLY A 176 19.90 -1.04 -9.01
N TRP A 177 19.27 0.14 -9.14
CA TRP A 177 19.52 1.30 -8.29
C TRP A 177 19.18 1.03 -6.81
N LEU A 178 18.02 0.41 -6.55
CA LEU A 178 17.54 0.03 -5.22
C LEU A 178 18.45 -1.03 -4.59
N LYS A 179 18.88 -2.01 -5.38
CA LYS A 179 19.82 -3.06 -4.96
C LYS A 179 21.15 -2.50 -4.49
N ASN A 180 21.74 -1.57 -5.25
CA ASN A 180 23.03 -0.99 -4.92
C ASN A 180 23.02 -0.13 -3.65
N ARG A 181 21.83 0.31 -3.20
CA ARG A 181 21.65 1.17 -2.03
C ARG A 181 20.91 0.48 -0.88
N GLU A 182 20.63 -0.81 -1.01
CA GLU A 182 19.87 -1.60 -0.02
C GLU A 182 18.55 -0.91 0.39
N GLN A 183 17.83 -0.34 -0.58
CA GLN A 183 16.63 0.46 -0.34
C GLN A 183 15.35 -0.39 -0.33
N THR A 184 14.39 0.00 0.48
CA THR A 184 13.04 -0.60 0.51
C THR A 184 12.09 0.26 -0.32
N ALA A 185 11.27 -0.36 -1.19
CA ALA A 185 10.37 0.36 -2.07
C ALA A 185 9.16 -0.49 -2.49
N CYS A 186 8.09 0.20 -2.90
CA CYS A 186 6.99 -0.37 -3.67
C CYS A 186 7.00 0.24 -5.07
N LEU A 187 6.97 -0.61 -6.11
CA LEU A 187 6.71 -0.14 -7.47
C LEU A 187 5.25 -0.42 -7.81
N ALA A 188 4.48 0.62 -8.08
CA ALA A 188 3.14 0.51 -8.60
C ALA A 188 3.19 0.47 -10.13
N ILE A 189 2.79 -0.66 -10.72
CA ILE A 189 2.77 -0.87 -12.16
C ILE A 189 1.32 -0.86 -12.63
N SER A 190 0.96 0.15 -13.43
CA SER A 190 -0.33 0.23 -14.10
C SER A 190 -0.23 -0.44 -15.46
N LEU A 191 -1.18 -1.34 -15.76
CA LEU A 191 -1.23 -2.11 -17.02
C LEU A 191 -2.49 -1.71 -17.81
N PRO A 192 -2.39 -0.75 -18.76
CA PRO A 192 -3.56 -0.15 -19.36
C PRO A 192 -4.39 -1.09 -20.23
N GLN A 193 -3.79 -2.09 -20.91
CA GLN A 193 -4.54 -2.94 -21.84
C GLN A 193 -5.39 -3.98 -21.10
N SER A 194 -4.85 -4.52 -20.00
CA SER A 194 -5.56 -5.44 -19.10
C SER A 194 -6.37 -4.74 -18.00
N PHE A 195 -6.21 -3.42 -17.83
CA PHE A 195 -6.80 -2.65 -16.72
C PHE A 195 -6.43 -3.21 -15.36
N ALA A 196 -5.16 -3.61 -15.22
CA ALA A 196 -4.66 -4.29 -14.04
C ALA A 196 -3.59 -3.46 -13.31
N THR A 197 -3.33 -3.82 -12.06
CA THR A 197 -2.30 -3.21 -11.22
C THR A 197 -1.42 -4.28 -10.60
N CYS A 198 -0.11 -4.13 -10.74
CA CYS A 198 0.88 -4.98 -10.11
C CYS A 198 1.75 -4.17 -9.16
N LEU A 199 1.77 -4.54 -7.87
CA LEU A 199 2.61 -3.90 -6.87
C LEU A 199 3.87 -4.75 -6.63
N CYS A 200 5.02 -4.28 -7.08
CA CYS A 200 6.29 -4.96 -6.83
C CYS A 200 6.90 -4.53 -5.50
N LEU A 201 7.24 -5.51 -4.68
CA LEU A 201 7.75 -5.33 -3.32
C LEU A 201 9.25 -5.56 -3.32
N ILE A 202 10.00 -4.54 -2.93
CA ILE A 202 11.46 -4.57 -2.84
C ILE A 202 11.83 -4.23 -1.41
N HIS A 203 12.51 -5.15 -0.72
CA HIS A 203 12.97 -4.96 0.64
C HIS A 203 14.49 -4.98 0.66
N GLN A 204 15.11 -3.90 1.14
CA GLN A 204 16.56 -3.77 1.21
C GLN A 204 17.27 -4.15 -0.11
N GLY A 205 16.73 -3.69 -1.22
CA GLY A 205 17.28 -3.94 -2.55
C GLY A 205 17.02 -5.34 -3.13
N VAL A 206 16.26 -6.18 -2.43
CA VAL A 206 15.89 -7.53 -2.85
C VAL A 206 14.41 -7.58 -3.21
N PHE A 207 14.10 -8.11 -4.40
CA PHE A 207 12.71 -8.40 -4.78
C PHE A 207 12.14 -9.48 -3.86
N THR A 208 11.02 -9.19 -3.18
CA THR A 208 10.38 -10.11 -2.24
C THR A 208 9.04 -10.65 -2.73
N GLY A 209 8.41 -9.96 -3.68
CA GLY A 209 7.21 -10.43 -4.35
C GLY A 209 6.55 -9.35 -5.21
N ALA A 210 5.52 -9.75 -5.94
CA ALA A 210 4.65 -8.89 -6.72
C ALA A 210 3.20 -9.25 -6.38
N LEU A 211 2.41 -8.28 -5.94
CA LEU A 211 0.97 -8.44 -5.74
C LEU A 211 0.25 -8.07 -7.03
N TYR A 212 -0.36 -9.04 -7.68
CA TYR A 212 -1.29 -8.79 -8.77
C TYR A 212 -2.67 -8.51 -8.16
N VAL A 213 -3.09 -7.24 -8.19
CA VAL A 213 -4.21 -6.72 -7.37
C VAL A 213 -5.53 -7.38 -7.76
N GLU A 214 -5.74 -7.63 -9.04
CA GLU A 214 -7.00 -8.14 -9.60
C GLU A 214 -7.29 -9.57 -9.13
N ASP A 215 -6.26 -10.41 -9.09
CA ASP A 215 -6.36 -11.81 -8.66
C ASP A 215 -6.12 -11.99 -7.15
N GLN A 216 -5.69 -10.93 -6.46
CA GLN A 216 -5.27 -10.99 -5.06
C GLN A 216 -4.23 -12.09 -4.88
N GLU A 217 -3.19 -12.11 -5.72
CA GLU A 217 -2.14 -13.12 -5.68
C GLU A 217 -0.77 -12.48 -5.45
N LEU A 218 -0.04 -12.99 -4.45
CA LEU A 218 1.34 -12.59 -4.16
C LEU A 218 2.31 -13.57 -4.81
N ILE A 219 2.97 -13.13 -5.88
CA ILE A 219 3.86 -13.93 -6.71
C ILE A 219 5.32 -13.60 -6.36
N ARG A 220 6.13 -14.60 -6.04
CA ARG A 220 7.54 -14.41 -5.61
C ARG A 220 8.57 -14.63 -6.71
N ASP A 221 8.19 -14.43 -7.95
CA ASP A 221 9.07 -14.55 -9.11
C ASP A 221 9.15 -13.22 -9.85
N GLN A 222 10.35 -12.61 -9.90
CA GLN A 222 10.57 -11.37 -10.62
C GLN A 222 10.33 -11.53 -12.14
N LYS A 223 10.50 -12.74 -12.69
CA LYS A 223 10.26 -13.01 -14.11
C LYS A 223 8.82 -12.75 -14.51
N PHE A 224 7.86 -13.01 -13.60
CA PHE A 224 6.45 -12.71 -13.81
C PHE A 224 6.24 -11.22 -14.15
N VAL A 225 6.87 -10.32 -13.39
CA VAL A 225 6.78 -8.87 -13.62
C VAL A 225 7.35 -8.49 -14.99
N MET A 226 8.52 -9.04 -15.32
CA MET A 226 9.16 -8.76 -16.62
C MET A 226 8.37 -9.31 -17.80
N GLU A 227 7.68 -10.44 -17.64
CA GLU A 227 6.78 -10.99 -18.64
C GLU A 227 5.52 -10.15 -18.80
N LEU A 228 4.94 -9.63 -17.71
CA LEU A 228 3.81 -8.68 -17.77
C LEU A 228 4.18 -7.45 -18.60
N LEU A 229 5.30 -6.79 -18.27
CA LEU A 229 5.74 -5.56 -18.93
C LEU A 229 6.04 -5.75 -20.43
N ARG A 230 6.55 -6.93 -20.82
CA ARG A 230 6.76 -7.25 -22.24
C ARG A 230 5.46 -7.38 -23.03
N ASN A 231 4.38 -7.77 -22.36
CA ASN A 231 3.07 -7.92 -22.99
C ASN A 231 2.24 -6.62 -22.95
N GLU A 232 2.67 -5.62 -22.18
CA GLU A 232 1.98 -4.35 -21.92
C GLU A 232 2.96 -3.19 -22.18
N PRO A 233 3.28 -2.86 -23.44
CA PRO A 233 4.29 -1.86 -23.78
C PRO A 233 3.95 -0.44 -23.30
N ASP A 234 2.67 -0.17 -23.05
CA ASP A 234 2.17 1.11 -22.54
C ASP A 234 2.08 1.14 -21.01
N ALA A 235 2.66 0.15 -20.31
CA ALA A 235 2.66 0.10 -18.86
C ALA A 235 3.32 1.34 -18.25
N ASN A 236 2.77 1.82 -17.15
CA ASN A 236 3.37 2.89 -16.36
C ASN A 236 3.92 2.32 -15.05
N VAL A 237 5.06 2.83 -14.60
CA VAL A 237 5.73 2.37 -13.38
C VAL A 237 6.02 3.57 -12.51
N GLU A 238 5.50 3.52 -11.29
CA GLU A 238 5.71 4.55 -10.27
C GLU A 238 6.43 3.95 -9.07
N ALA A 239 7.57 4.50 -8.71
CA ALA A 239 8.37 4.03 -7.59
C ALA A 239 8.06 4.83 -6.33
N SER A 240 7.88 4.14 -5.20
CA SER A 240 7.76 4.75 -3.88
C SER A 240 8.82 4.18 -2.97
N ILE A 241 9.79 5.01 -2.56
CA ILE A 241 10.91 4.58 -1.71
C ILE A 241 10.59 4.85 -0.26
N LEU A 242 10.87 3.87 0.58
CA LEU A 242 10.87 3.99 2.02
C LEU A 242 12.32 4.09 2.53
N PRO A 243 12.83 5.30 2.82
CA PRO A 243 14.19 5.47 3.27
C PRO A 243 14.44 4.81 4.65
N PRO A 244 15.65 4.27 4.88
CA PRO A 244 16.00 3.60 6.12
C PRO A 244 15.79 4.46 7.37
N GLU A 245 16.02 5.76 7.25
CA GLU A 245 15.89 6.74 8.34
C GLU A 245 14.47 6.73 8.93
N LEU A 246 13.45 6.61 8.08
CA LEU A 246 12.06 6.51 8.54
C LEU A 246 11.81 5.23 9.31
N THR A 247 12.30 4.09 8.82
CA THR A 247 12.07 2.77 9.44
C THR A 247 12.88 2.53 10.71
N SER A 248 14.00 3.24 10.88
CA SER A 248 14.86 3.15 12.06
C SER A 248 14.39 3.97 13.24
N SER A 249 13.37 4.82 13.05
CA SER A 249 12.79 5.66 14.08
C SER A 249 11.75 4.90 14.90
N GLU A 250 11.75 5.08 16.23
CA GLU A 250 10.66 4.61 17.11
C GLU A 250 9.30 5.23 16.74
N GLN A 251 9.30 6.28 15.90
CA GLN A 251 8.13 7.01 15.41
C GLN A 251 7.62 6.50 14.06
N TYR A 252 8.12 5.38 13.53
CA TYR A 252 7.65 4.88 12.24
C TYR A 252 6.19 4.39 12.31
N GLY A 253 5.30 5.12 11.63
CA GLY A 253 3.87 4.87 11.62
C GLY A 253 3.11 5.66 12.69
N PHE A 254 1.79 5.48 12.70
CA PHE A 254 0.86 6.22 13.53
C PHE A 254 0.34 5.38 14.69
N ASP A 255 0.09 6.05 15.81
CA ASP A 255 -0.68 5.49 16.91
C ASP A 255 -2.16 5.41 16.55
N MET A 256 -2.79 4.27 16.87
CA MET A 256 -4.21 4.04 16.58
C MET A 256 -5.14 4.45 17.73
N LEU A 257 -4.59 4.69 18.91
CA LEU A 257 -5.34 5.20 20.07
C LEU A 257 -4.69 6.51 20.48
N GLU A 258 -5.50 7.56 20.55
CA GLU A 258 -5.10 8.80 21.24
C GLU A 258 -5.21 8.56 22.75
N ASP A 259 -4.22 9.06 23.51
CA ASP A 259 -4.20 9.03 24.98
C ASP A 259 -5.33 9.88 25.60
#